data_AF-A0A6A4W1S1-F1
#
_entry.id   AF-A0A6A4W1S1-F1
#
_cell.length_a   1.000
_cell.length_b   1.000
_cell.length_c   1.000
_cell.angle_alpha   90.00
_cell.angle_beta   90.00
_cell.angle_gamma   90.00
#
_symmetry.space_group_name_H-M   'P 1'
#
loop_
_entity.id
_entity.type
_entity.pdbx_description
1 polymer ?
#
loop_
_entity_poly.entity_id
_entity_poly.type
_entity_poly.pdbx_seq_one_letter_code
_entity_poly.pdbx_strand_id
1 'polypeptide(L)'
;MENAAAAAEERQTVSELVRNFGDSLGEGPGKRDRSESGDPAPAGKRGARERDSEPSPSPRNTSMRQYLDDALEKLEERLSSSISRDLHEFRELVSSELSALTDRVRDLERHVEERDLEVAELTNHLDASRKQIKLLEERAENAEMNSRIPCLVLSGQAMAPHRPTRLDAPLPPAGRTAPGGGDSARGEGRAESADAPAGAGRARDGERGGRSAGGQSGGEAEDINQLVISAVRSRLPGLDITDADIDRAHRLPGANHKVIVRFVRSGPGGVRDQLMSRRLELKGRNDLFINESLTAQKSQIFRSLLEAKKNKKIYTVYTRWGHVYYKAEKFGTSSRVESVDKLRELRFPVKQ
;
A
#
# COMPACT_ATOMS: atom_id res chain seq x y z
N MET A 1 -3.23 -26.00 -25.75
CA MET A 1 -2.75 -24.86 -26.53
C MET A 1 -3.34 -23.62 -25.88
N GLU A 2 -2.62 -22.69 -25.24
CA GLU A 2 -1.21 -22.37 -25.09
C GLU A 2 -1.00 -21.68 -23.73
N ASN A 3 0.16 -21.96 -23.11
CA ASN A 3 1.05 -21.13 -22.28
C ASN A 3 0.50 -20.13 -21.26
N ALA A 4 0.72 -20.44 -19.98
CA ALA A 4 1.21 -19.49 -18.98
C ALA A 4 1.85 -20.24 -17.80
N ALA A 5 3.05 -20.78 -18.00
CA ALA A 5 3.92 -21.19 -16.91
C ALA A 5 4.56 -19.91 -16.33
N ALA A 6 4.03 -19.43 -15.21
CA ALA A 6 4.64 -18.34 -14.46
C ALA A 6 5.93 -18.85 -13.82
N ALA A 7 7.05 -18.33 -14.30
CA ALA A 7 8.37 -18.53 -13.73
C ALA A 7 8.36 -18.06 -12.27
N ALA A 8 8.41 -19.01 -11.35
CA ALA A 8 8.83 -18.76 -9.99
C ALA A 8 10.35 -18.55 -10.04
N GLU A 9 10.80 -17.30 -9.95
CA GLU A 9 12.20 -16.99 -9.65
C GLU A 9 12.47 -17.43 -8.22
N GLU A 10 12.92 -18.68 -8.10
CA GLU A 10 13.46 -19.26 -6.88
C GLU A 10 14.75 -18.49 -6.54
N ARG A 11 14.65 -17.58 -5.58
CA ARG A 11 15.81 -16.82 -5.08
C ARG A 11 16.71 -17.81 -4.32
N GLN A 12 17.73 -18.30 -5.02
CA GLN A 12 18.75 -19.15 -4.44
C GLN A 12 19.45 -18.43 -3.28
N THR A 13 19.55 -19.12 -2.16
CA THR A 13 20.29 -18.61 -0.99
C THR A 13 21.79 -18.65 -1.28
N VAL A 14 22.57 -17.73 -0.70
CA VAL A 14 24.02 -17.65 -0.92
C VAL A 14 24.71 -18.99 -0.59
N SER A 15 24.19 -19.71 0.42
CA SER A 15 24.64 -21.05 0.81
C SER A 15 24.42 -22.11 -0.29
N GLU A 16 23.37 -22.00 -1.11
CA GLU A 16 23.14 -22.90 -2.26
C GLU A 16 24.08 -22.58 -3.42
N LEU A 17 24.42 -21.30 -3.62
CA LEU A 17 25.40 -20.91 -4.62
C LEU A 17 26.79 -21.47 -4.30
N VAL A 18 27.21 -21.38 -3.04
CA VAL A 18 28.51 -21.92 -2.57
C VAL A 18 28.57 -23.44 -2.70
N ARG A 19 27.46 -24.16 -2.43
CA ARG A 19 27.38 -25.61 -2.68
C ARG A 19 27.49 -25.95 -4.16
N ASN A 20 26.79 -25.22 -5.03
CA ASN A 20 26.80 -25.48 -6.47
C ASN A 20 28.17 -25.22 -7.11
N PHE A 21 28.95 -24.28 -6.58
CA PHE A 21 30.32 -24.05 -7.04
C PHE A 21 31.34 -25.00 -6.38
N GLY A 22 31.11 -25.44 -5.14
CA GLY A 22 31.97 -26.39 -4.43
C GLY A 22 31.99 -27.81 -5.01
N ASP A 23 30.87 -28.26 -5.58
CA ASP A 23 30.74 -29.62 -6.16
C ASP A 23 31.13 -29.72 -7.64
N SER A 24 31.55 -28.61 -8.27
CA SER A 24 31.92 -28.59 -9.70
C SER A 24 33.38 -28.99 -10.01
N LEU A 25 34.15 -29.42 -9.00
CA LEU A 25 35.52 -29.95 -9.13
C LEU A 25 35.66 -31.41 -8.70
N GLY A 26 34.55 -32.14 -8.58
CA GLY A 26 34.53 -33.55 -8.17
C GLY A 26 33.83 -34.47 -9.16
N GLU A 27 34.64 -35.16 -9.97
CA GLU A 27 34.36 -36.43 -10.66
C GLU A 27 33.36 -36.48 -11.84
N GLY A 28 33.92 -36.74 -13.02
CA GLY A 28 33.27 -37.49 -14.10
C GLY A 28 34.29 -38.41 -14.81
N PRO A 29 33.89 -39.63 -15.27
CA PRO A 29 34.79 -40.78 -15.30
C PRO A 29 35.23 -41.25 -16.70
N GLY A 30 36.44 -41.82 -16.78
CA GLY A 30 36.79 -42.92 -17.68
C GLY A 30 37.42 -42.58 -19.04
N LYS A 31 38.70 -42.94 -19.22
CA LYS A 31 39.17 -44.13 -19.97
C LYS A 31 40.69 -44.09 -20.17
N ARG A 32 41.32 -45.23 -19.82
CA ARG A 32 42.53 -45.88 -20.36
C ARG A 32 43.38 -45.04 -21.33
N ASP A 33 44.66 -44.87 -21.00
CA ASP A 33 45.72 -45.50 -21.79
C ASP A 33 46.98 -45.77 -20.96
N ARG A 34 47.47 -47.00 -21.10
CA ARG A 34 48.76 -47.49 -20.62
C ARG A 34 49.78 -47.23 -21.73
N SER A 35 50.92 -46.66 -21.36
CA SER A 35 52.22 -46.81 -22.04
C SER A 35 53.24 -46.52 -20.93
N GLU A 36 53.99 -47.44 -20.33
CA GLU A 36 54.76 -48.58 -20.83
C GLU A 36 55.52 -48.26 -22.12
N SER A 37 56.62 -47.53 -21.95
CA SER A 37 57.80 -47.68 -22.78
C SER A 37 59.02 -47.48 -21.88
N GLY A 38 59.42 -48.56 -21.23
CA GLY A 38 60.83 -48.73 -20.91
C GLY A 38 61.57 -48.92 -22.23
N ASP A 39 62.69 -48.24 -22.39
CA ASP A 39 63.70 -48.68 -23.34
C ASP A 39 65.04 -48.78 -22.60
N PRO A 40 65.68 -49.97 -22.64
CA PRO A 40 66.87 -50.29 -21.88
C PRO A 40 68.13 -49.81 -22.60
N ALA A 41 69.19 -49.61 -21.81
CA ALA A 41 70.54 -49.42 -22.30
C ALA A 41 70.94 -50.55 -23.29
N PRO A 42 71.67 -50.24 -24.38
CA PRO A 42 72.43 -51.25 -25.08
C PRO A 42 73.86 -51.32 -24.53
N ALA A 43 74.22 -52.52 -24.10
CA ALA A 43 75.58 -52.93 -23.84
C ALA A 43 76.41 -52.94 -25.13
N GLY A 44 77.54 -52.25 -25.14
CA GLY A 44 78.59 -52.36 -26.15
C GLY A 44 79.94 -52.68 -25.49
N LYS A 45 80.36 -53.95 -25.56
CA LYS A 45 81.70 -54.38 -25.16
C LYS A 45 82.72 -54.17 -26.29
N ARG A 46 83.97 -53.93 -25.86
CA ARG A 46 85.29 -54.15 -26.51
C ARG A 46 85.97 -52.91 -27.10
N GLY A 47 87.14 -52.64 -26.55
CA GLY A 47 88.18 -51.81 -27.18
C GLY A 47 89.26 -51.38 -26.19
N ALA A 48 90.19 -52.28 -25.89
CA ALA A 48 91.41 -51.94 -25.15
C ALA A 48 92.28 -50.94 -25.93
N ARG A 49 92.80 -49.93 -25.23
CA ARG A 49 94.14 -49.37 -25.47
C ARG A 49 94.55 -48.47 -24.31
N GLU A 50 95.50 -48.97 -23.51
CA GLU A 50 96.39 -48.11 -22.74
C GLU A 50 97.23 -47.26 -23.71
N ARG A 51 97.35 -45.96 -23.42
CA ARG A 51 98.61 -45.25 -23.12
C ARG A 51 98.52 -43.77 -23.47
N ASP A 52 98.77 -42.98 -22.43
CA ASP A 52 99.67 -41.83 -22.39
C ASP A 52 99.47 -40.72 -23.40
N SER A 53 98.87 -39.61 -22.95
CA SER A 53 99.44 -38.26 -23.10
C SER A 53 98.50 -37.21 -22.48
N GLU A 54 98.67 -36.97 -21.18
CA GLU A 54 98.22 -35.73 -20.56
C GLU A 54 99.02 -34.54 -21.14
N PRO A 55 98.38 -33.48 -21.66
CA PRO A 55 99.00 -32.17 -21.67
C PRO A 55 98.82 -31.59 -20.26
N SER A 56 99.90 -31.61 -19.49
CA SER A 56 99.99 -30.98 -18.17
C SER A 56 99.35 -29.57 -18.20
N PRO A 57 98.31 -29.29 -17.40
CA PRO A 57 97.78 -27.93 -17.31
C PRO A 57 98.79 -27.10 -16.53
N SER A 58 99.26 -26.01 -17.14
CA SER A 58 100.08 -25.03 -16.44
C SER A 58 99.39 -24.60 -15.13
N PRO A 59 100.10 -24.55 -13.99
CA PRO A 59 99.53 -24.40 -12.63
C PRO A 59 98.81 -23.05 -12.38
N ARG A 60 98.84 -22.14 -13.36
CA ARG A 60 98.15 -20.85 -13.33
C ARG A 60 96.69 -20.91 -13.80
N ASN A 61 96.33 -21.86 -14.69
CA ASN A 61 94.98 -21.94 -15.26
C ASN A 61 94.02 -22.82 -14.43
N THR A 62 94.56 -23.81 -13.73
CA THR A 62 93.81 -24.64 -12.77
C THR A 62 93.44 -23.86 -11.51
N SER A 63 94.34 -23.03 -10.99
CA SER A 63 94.07 -22.17 -9.84
C SER A 63 93.07 -21.05 -10.15
N MET A 64 93.13 -20.47 -11.36
CA MET A 64 92.15 -19.47 -11.80
C MET A 64 90.76 -20.08 -12.04
N ARG A 65 90.68 -21.31 -12.58
CA ARG A 65 89.41 -22.04 -12.69
C ARG A 65 88.82 -22.39 -11.33
N GLN A 66 89.61 -22.96 -10.43
CA GLN A 66 89.16 -23.27 -9.06
C GLN A 66 88.69 -22.01 -8.31
N TYR A 67 89.38 -20.89 -8.49
CA TYR A 67 88.95 -19.63 -7.90
C TYR A 67 87.63 -19.10 -8.49
N LEU A 68 87.43 -19.25 -9.80
CA LEU A 68 86.19 -18.86 -10.46
C LEU A 68 85.03 -19.78 -10.08
N ASP A 69 85.26 -21.08 -9.94
CA ASP A 69 84.28 -22.06 -9.49
C ASP A 69 83.89 -21.79 -8.03
N ASP A 70 84.86 -21.56 -7.12
CA ASP A 70 84.60 -21.15 -5.73
C ASP A 70 83.84 -19.81 -5.65
N ALA A 71 84.13 -18.87 -6.55
CA ALA A 71 83.45 -17.57 -6.58
C ALA A 71 82.02 -17.70 -7.11
N LEU A 72 81.78 -18.58 -8.09
CA LEU A 72 80.45 -18.92 -8.60
C LEU A 72 79.61 -19.64 -7.55
N GLU A 73 80.19 -20.61 -6.84
CA GLU A 73 79.50 -21.37 -5.80
C GLU A 73 79.09 -20.45 -4.64
N LYS A 74 79.97 -19.54 -4.23
CA LYS A 74 79.64 -18.48 -3.23
C LYS A 74 78.59 -17.49 -3.72
N LEU A 75 78.60 -17.15 -5.00
CA LEU A 75 77.59 -16.27 -5.60
C LEU A 75 76.23 -16.99 -5.63
N GLU A 76 76.22 -18.27 -6.01
CA GLU A 76 75.05 -19.12 -6.05
C GLU A 76 74.45 -19.35 -4.66
N GLU A 77 75.29 -19.59 -3.63
CA GLU A 77 74.84 -19.62 -2.24
C GLU A 77 74.25 -18.29 -1.77
N ARG A 78 74.84 -17.15 -2.15
CA ARG A 78 74.28 -15.83 -1.81
C ARG A 78 72.97 -15.54 -2.55
N LEU A 79 72.88 -15.90 -3.82
CA LEU A 79 71.65 -15.74 -4.61
C LEU A 79 70.53 -16.64 -4.11
N SER A 80 70.82 -17.93 -3.88
CA SER A 80 69.84 -18.89 -3.37
C SER A 80 69.37 -18.53 -1.96
N SER A 81 70.26 -18.07 -1.08
CA SER A 81 69.88 -17.59 0.25
C SER A 81 69.06 -16.30 0.21
N SER A 82 69.41 -15.34 -0.66
CA SER A 82 68.63 -14.12 -0.87
C SER A 82 67.23 -14.42 -1.42
N ILE A 83 67.14 -15.22 -2.48
CA ILE A 83 65.86 -15.58 -3.11
C ILE A 83 64.99 -16.38 -2.14
N SER A 84 65.57 -17.32 -1.38
CA SER A 84 64.82 -18.10 -0.38
C SER A 84 64.25 -17.20 0.71
N ARG A 85 65.00 -16.18 1.13
CA ARG A 85 64.54 -15.18 2.08
C ARG A 85 63.40 -14.34 1.51
N ASP A 86 63.58 -13.78 0.33
CA ASP A 86 62.58 -12.92 -0.32
C ASP A 86 61.29 -13.71 -0.61
N LEU A 87 61.41 -14.98 -1.03
CA LEU A 87 60.25 -15.87 -1.23
C LEU A 87 59.55 -16.19 0.09
N HIS A 88 60.30 -16.36 1.18
CA HIS A 88 59.70 -16.61 2.48
C HIS A 88 58.96 -15.38 3.01
N GLU A 89 59.56 -14.20 2.89
CA GLU A 89 58.96 -12.91 3.26
C GLU A 89 57.71 -12.63 2.40
N PHE A 90 57.77 -12.87 1.09
CA PHE A 90 56.62 -12.76 0.20
C PHE A 90 55.52 -13.76 0.57
N ARG A 91 55.87 -15.02 0.85
CA ARG A 91 54.91 -16.04 1.27
C ARG A 91 54.21 -15.64 2.57
N GLU A 92 54.94 -15.13 3.55
CA GLU A 92 54.36 -14.65 4.82
C GLU A 92 53.43 -13.45 4.58
N LEU A 93 53.84 -12.49 3.75
CA LEU A 93 53.01 -11.34 3.44
C LEU A 93 51.71 -11.77 2.74
N VAL A 94 51.79 -12.61 1.71
CA VAL A 94 50.60 -13.12 1.00
C VAL A 94 49.71 -13.94 1.91
N SER A 95 50.28 -14.79 2.76
CA SER A 95 49.47 -15.59 3.70
C SER A 95 48.83 -14.73 4.78
N SER A 96 49.49 -13.66 5.24
CA SER A 96 48.91 -12.67 6.14
C SER A 96 47.74 -11.92 5.49
N GLU A 97 47.87 -11.45 4.25
CA GLU A 97 46.79 -10.77 3.54
C GLU A 97 45.62 -11.70 3.21
N LEU A 98 45.91 -12.94 2.79
CA LEU A 98 44.87 -13.96 2.58
C LEU A 98 44.12 -14.27 3.86
N SER A 99 44.80 -14.34 5.01
CA SER A 99 44.13 -14.54 6.30
C SER A 99 43.23 -13.36 6.66
N ALA A 100 43.72 -12.12 6.50
CA ALA A 100 42.93 -10.91 6.75
C ALA A 100 41.70 -10.81 5.82
N LEU A 101 41.84 -11.18 4.55
CA LEU A 101 40.73 -11.21 3.61
C LEU A 101 39.72 -12.31 3.98
N THR A 102 40.20 -13.48 4.41
CA THR A 102 39.35 -14.59 4.86
C THR A 102 38.52 -14.18 6.09
N ASP A 103 39.13 -13.51 7.06
CA ASP A 103 38.43 -13.02 8.24
C ASP A 103 37.39 -11.96 7.90
N ARG A 104 37.71 -11.04 6.98
CA ARG A 104 36.76 -10.04 6.49
C ARG A 104 35.57 -10.69 5.77
N VAL A 105 35.81 -11.71 4.95
CA VAL A 105 34.73 -12.45 4.27
C VAL A 105 33.82 -13.12 5.29
N ARG A 106 34.38 -13.78 6.31
CA ARG A 106 33.59 -14.40 7.39
C ARG A 106 32.75 -13.39 8.17
N ASP A 107 33.29 -12.21 8.46
CA ASP A 107 32.55 -11.16 9.15
C ASP A 107 31.39 -10.61 8.28
N LEU A 108 31.61 -10.48 6.98
CA LEU A 108 30.56 -10.10 6.04
C LEU A 108 29.48 -11.17 5.91
N GLU A 109 29.86 -12.44 5.81
CA GLU A 109 28.93 -13.57 5.79
C GLU A 109 28.03 -13.57 7.03
N ARG A 110 28.62 -13.43 8.22
CA ARG A 110 27.86 -13.32 9.49
C ARG A 110 26.90 -12.12 9.48
N HIS A 111 27.35 -10.96 9.02
CA HIS A 111 26.48 -9.78 8.99
C HIS A 111 25.32 -9.93 7.99
N VAL A 112 25.55 -10.58 6.85
CA VAL A 112 24.48 -10.89 5.89
C VAL A 112 23.47 -11.85 6.51
N GLU A 113 23.92 -12.90 7.20
CA GLU A 113 23.03 -13.83 7.91
C GLU A 113 22.18 -13.13 8.98
N GLU A 114 22.78 -12.24 9.78
CA GLU A 114 22.06 -11.43 10.76
C GLU A 114 20.99 -10.54 10.09
N ARG A 115 21.35 -9.89 8.98
CA ARG A 115 20.42 -9.06 8.22
C ARG A 115 19.29 -9.87 7.59
N ASP A 116 19.58 -11.07 7.09
CA ASP A 116 18.56 -11.96 6.52
C ASP A 116 17.55 -12.40 7.59
N LEU A 117 18.02 -12.66 8.82
CA LEU A 117 17.13 -12.93 9.97
C LEU A 117 16.25 -11.72 10.31
N GLU A 118 16.83 -10.52 10.38
CA GLU A 118 16.07 -9.28 10.61
C GLU A 118 15.02 -9.04 9.51
N VAL A 119 15.37 -9.24 8.25
CA VAL A 119 14.46 -9.11 7.10
C VAL A 119 13.33 -10.12 7.19
N ALA A 120 13.62 -11.37 7.56
CA ALA A 120 12.60 -12.39 7.76
C ALA A 120 11.63 -12.02 8.89
N GLU A 121 12.15 -11.49 10.01
CA GLU A 121 11.32 -11.05 11.13
C GLU A 121 10.41 -9.87 10.75
N LEU A 122 10.97 -8.84 10.09
CA LEU A 122 10.21 -7.68 9.63
C LEU A 122 9.13 -8.08 8.61
N THR A 123 9.45 -9.03 7.72
CA THR A 123 8.48 -9.56 6.75
C THR A 123 7.33 -10.26 7.47
N ASN A 124 7.63 -11.10 8.46
CA ASN A 124 6.62 -11.76 9.29
C ASN A 124 5.75 -10.76 10.05
N HIS A 125 6.36 -9.72 10.63
CA HIS A 125 5.63 -8.67 11.34
C HIS A 125 4.70 -7.88 10.43
N LEU A 126 5.18 -7.55 9.23
CA LEU A 126 4.42 -6.83 8.22
C LEU A 126 3.22 -7.65 7.72
N ASP A 127 3.40 -8.97 7.52
CA ASP A 127 2.29 -9.86 7.16
C ASP A 127 1.29 -10.04 8.31
N ALA A 128 1.76 -10.11 9.55
CA ALA A 128 0.89 -10.12 10.72
C ALA A 128 0.08 -8.82 10.84
N SER A 129 0.72 -7.67 10.67
CA SER A 129 0.07 -6.35 10.68
C SER A 129 -0.97 -6.23 9.55
N ARG A 130 -0.64 -6.64 8.33
CA ARG A 130 -1.59 -6.68 7.20
C ARG A 130 -2.81 -7.55 7.51
N LYS A 131 -2.63 -8.70 8.15
CA LYS A 131 -3.76 -9.55 8.57
C LYS A 131 -4.62 -8.86 9.63
N GLN A 132 -4.00 -8.18 10.61
CA GLN A 132 -4.72 -7.42 11.62
C GLN A 132 -5.53 -6.26 11.03
N ILE A 133 -4.94 -5.50 10.09
CA ILE A 133 -5.63 -4.41 9.40
C ILE A 133 -6.86 -4.94 8.67
N LYS A 134 -6.74 -6.03 7.91
CA LYS A 134 -7.89 -6.64 7.21
C LYS A 134 -9.00 -7.05 8.18
N LEU A 135 -8.66 -7.66 9.31
CA LEU A 135 -9.66 -8.04 10.32
C LEU A 135 -10.34 -6.81 10.94
N LEU A 136 -9.60 -5.73 11.19
CA LEU A 136 -10.15 -4.48 11.70
C LEU A 136 -11.06 -3.79 10.67
N GLU A 137 -10.68 -3.80 9.40
CA GLU A 137 -11.51 -3.30 8.29
C GLU A 137 -12.83 -4.07 8.19
N GLU A 138 -12.79 -5.40 8.23
CA GLU A 138 -14.00 -6.24 8.22
C GLU A 138 -14.89 -5.99 9.45
N ARG A 139 -14.28 -5.83 10.63
CA ARG A 139 -15.03 -5.51 11.86
C ARG A 139 -15.66 -4.13 11.79
N ALA A 140 -14.93 -3.14 11.28
CA ALA A 140 -15.43 -1.78 11.10
C ALA A 140 -16.59 -1.75 10.09
N GLU A 141 -16.45 -2.43 8.94
CA GLU A 141 -17.49 -2.56 7.92
C GLU A 141 -18.75 -3.23 8.49
N ASN A 142 -18.59 -4.31 9.26
CA ASN A 142 -19.73 -4.99 9.90
C ASN A 142 -20.43 -4.11 10.94
N ALA A 143 -19.67 -3.36 11.75
CA ALA A 143 -20.24 -2.42 12.71
C ALA A 143 -20.98 -1.27 12.00
N GLU A 144 -20.40 -0.75 10.92
CA GLU A 144 -20.99 0.32 10.11
C GLU A 144 -22.27 -0.16 9.41
N MET A 145 -22.26 -1.37 8.86
CA MET A 145 -23.43 -2.03 8.28
C MET A 145 -24.55 -2.17 9.31
N ASN A 146 -24.25 -2.68 10.50
CA ASN A 146 -25.22 -2.84 11.57
C ASN A 146 -25.85 -1.51 12.00
N SER A 147 -25.07 -0.43 12.04
CA SER A 147 -25.57 0.91 12.31
C SER A 147 -26.47 1.47 11.20
N ARG A 148 -26.22 1.07 9.95
CA ARG A 148 -26.96 1.54 8.76
C ARG A 148 -28.20 0.71 8.39
N ILE A 149 -28.31 -0.55 8.80
CA ILE A 149 -29.51 -1.39 8.61
C ILE A 149 -30.82 -0.63 8.88
N PRO A 150 -30.95 0.12 10.00
CA PRO A 150 -32.17 0.87 10.29
C PRO A 150 -32.37 2.15 9.48
N CYS A 151 -31.41 2.53 8.64
CA CYS A 151 -31.41 3.81 7.95
C CYS A 151 -31.85 3.68 6.49
N LEU A 152 -32.77 4.54 6.06
CA LEU A 152 -33.11 4.75 4.65
C LEU A 152 -32.72 6.15 4.21
N VAL A 153 -32.40 6.28 2.93
CA VAL A 153 -32.14 7.56 2.27
C VAL A 153 -33.33 7.87 1.37
N LEU A 154 -34.03 8.95 1.71
CA LEU A 154 -35.10 9.55 0.93
C LEU A 154 -34.52 10.70 0.11
N SER A 155 -34.91 10.82 -1.15
CA SER A 155 -34.41 11.86 -2.05
C SER A 155 -35.43 12.23 -3.12
N GLY A 156 -35.31 13.41 -3.72
CA GLY A 156 -36.26 13.91 -4.72
C GLY A 156 -36.92 15.23 -4.32
N GLN A 157 -37.81 15.73 -5.17
CA GLN A 157 -38.45 17.04 -4.98
C GLN A 157 -39.38 17.06 -3.76
N ALA A 158 -39.97 15.92 -3.39
CA ALA A 158 -40.77 15.78 -2.18
C ALA A 158 -39.97 16.03 -0.89
N MET A 159 -38.64 15.93 -0.97
CA MET A 159 -37.73 16.21 0.14
C MET A 159 -37.10 17.60 0.04
N ALA A 160 -37.43 18.42 -0.96
CA ALA A 160 -36.91 19.77 -1.08
C ALA A 160 -37.32 20.62 0.13
N PRO A 161 -36.47 21.55 0.60
CA PRO A 161 -36.85 22.44 1.68
C PRO A 161 -38.06 23.27 1.25
N HIS A 162 -39.17 23.08 1.96
CA HIS A 162 -40.33 23.93 1.78
C HIS A 162 -40.06 25.25 2.48
N ARG A 163 -39.47 26.20 1.74
CA ARG A 163 -39.55 27.60 2.15
C ARG A 163 -41.04 27.93 2.05
N PRO A 164 -41.73 28.29 3.14
CA PRO A 164 -43.06 28.84 3.00
C PRO A 164 -42.90 30.03 2.05
N THR A 165 -43.62 30.02 0.94
CA THR A 165 -43.83 31.21 0.14
C THR A 165 -44.45 32.22 1.10
N ARG A 166 -43.62 33.07 1.70
CA ARG A 166 -44.08 34.35 2.20
C ARG A 166 -44.73 34.98 0.98
N LEU A 167 -46.06 35.03 0.96
CA LEU A 167 -46.76 36.01 0.17
C LEU A 167 -46.17 37.34 0.61
N ASP A 168 -45.24 37.86 -0.18
CA ASP A 168 -44.71 39.21 0.03
C ASP A 168 -45.93 40.12 0.11
N ALA A 169 -46.02 40.85 1.22
CA ALA A 169 -47.07 41.82 1.45
C ALA A 169 -47.15 42.78 0.25
N PRO A 170 -48.35 43.23 -0.16
CA PRO A 170 -48.49 44.11 -1.33
C PRO A 170 -47.59 45.34 -1.17
N LEU A 171 -46.76 45.61 -2.18
CA LEU A 171 -45.96 46.83 -2.26
C LEU A 171 -46.86 48.05 -2.03
N PRO A 172 -46.48 49.01 -1.17
CA PRO A 172 -47.22 50.25 -1.05
C PRO A 172 -47.13 51.01 -2.38
N PRO A 173 -48.21 51.66 -2.83
CA PRO A 173 -48.22 52.35 -4.12
C PRO A 173 -47.23 53.52 -4.10
N ALA A 174 -46.46 53.62 -5.19
CA ALA A 174 -45.55 54.72 -5.43
C ALA A 174 -46.30 56.06 -5.42
N GLY A 175 -45.91 56.95 -4.51
CA GLY A 175 -46.28 58.35 -4.59
C GLY A 175 -46.38 59.06 -3.25
N ARG A 176 -45.31 59.76 -2.85
CA ARG A 176 -45.30 61.23 -2.68
C ARG A 176 -44.04 61.72 -1.96
N THR A 177 -43.20 62.39 -2.75
CA THR A 177 -42.55 63.70 -2.49
C THR A 177 -41.76 63.91 -1.20
N ALA A 178 -40.45 64.16 -1.39
CA ALA A 178 -39.57 64.89 -0.48
C ALA A 178 -40.08 66.31 -0.17
N PRO A 179 -39.58 66.91 0.93
CA PRO A 179 -38.73 68.11 0.83
C PRO A 179 -37.47 67.94 1.72
N GLY A 180 -36.24 68.36 1.37
CA GLY A 180 -35.78 69.71 1.03
C GLY A 180 -35.92 70.62 2.27
N GLY A 181 -34.92 71.17 2.95
CA GLY A 181 -33.47 71.25 2.84
C GLY A 181 -32.98 72.31 3.86
N GLY A 182 -31.67 72.30 4.17
CA GLY A 182 -30.92 73.38 4.84
C GLY A 182 -30.93 73.38 6.38
N ASP A 183 -29.95 73.92 7.08
CA ASP A 183 -28.51 74.11 6.83
C ASP A 183 -27.89 74.53 8.18
N SER A 184 -26.57 74.40 8.29
CA SER A 184 -25.66 75.16 9.17
C SER A 184 -25.29 74.71 10.60
N ALA A 185 -23.97 74.91 10.82
CA ALA A 185 -23.23 75.19 12.06
C ALA A 185 -22.77 73.99 12.90
N ARG A 186 -21.50 73.58 12.75
CA ARG A 186 -20.29 74.08 13.46
C ARG A 186 -20.16 73.52 14.89
N GLY A 187 -19.04 72.85 15.15
CA GLY A 187 -18.64 72.45 16.50
C GLY A 187 -17.42 71.54 16.49
N GLU A 188 -16.25 72.13 16.24
CA GLU A 188 -14.95 71.53 16.55
C GLU A 188 -14.81 71.31 18.07
N GLY A 189 -14.14 70.24 18.47
CA GLY A 189 -13.84 69.94 19.87
C GLY A 189 -12.88 68.77 20.00
N ARG A 190 -11.58 69.07 19.84
CA ARG A 190 -10.44 68.19 20.07
C ARG A 190 -9.99 68.29 21.54
N ALA A 191 -9.75 67.15 22.20
CA ALA A 191 -8.85 66.97 23.35
C ALA A 191 -8.68 65.44 23.53
N GLU A 192 -7.58 64.78 23.16
CA GLU A 192 -6.23 64.73 23.77
C GLU A 192 -6.17 64.26 25.24
N SER A 193 -5.21 63.34 25.48
CA SER A 193 -4.61 62.87 26.75
C SER A 193 -5.26 61.61 27.37
N ALA A 194 -4.56 60.57 27.85
CA ALA A 194 -3.14 60.33 28.03
C ALA A 194 -2.84 58.81 28.20
N ASP A 195 -1.61 58.46 27.80
CA ASP A 195 -0.68 57.41 28.25
C ASP A 195 -1.05 56.35 29.32
N ALA A 196 -0.87 55.07 28.89
CA ALA A 196 0.01 54.00 29.44
C ALA A 196 -0.19 53.46 30.89
N PRO A 197 0.40 52.30 31.31
CA PRO A 197 1.29 51.37 30.59
C PRO A 197 0.94 49.87 30.72
N ALA A 198 1.77 49.06 30.06
CA ALA A 198 1.85 47.60 30.11
C ALA A 198 2.34 47.03 31.45
N GLY A 199 1.97 45.78 31.77
CA GLY A 199 2.54 45.03 32.88
C GLY A 199 1.96 43.63 33.12
N ALA A 200 2.61 42.64 32.50
CA ALA A 200 2.87 41.27 32.99
C ALA A 200 1.76 40.42 33.66
N GLY A 201 1.45 39.31 32.98
CA GLY A 201 1.64 37.97 33.56
C GLY A 201 0.49 37.37 34.37
N ARG A 202 -0.21 36.39 33.77
CA ARG A 202 -0.52 35.12 34.45
C ARG A 202 -0.97 34.06 33.45
N ALA A 203 -0.29 32.92 33.54
CA ALA A 203 -0.66 31.66 32.92
C ALA A 203 -2.02 31.18 33.40
N ARG A 204 -2.79 30.56 32.49
CA ARG A 204 -3.77 29.51 32.77
C ARG A 204 -4.18 28.85 31.45
N ASP A 205 -3.74 27.61 31.32
CA ASP A 205 -4.53 26.40 30.99
C ASP A 205 -5.78 26.54 30.12
N GLY A 206 -5.84 25.69 29.09
CA GLY A 206 -7.10 25.04 28.73
C GLY A 206 -7.60 25.28 27.32
N GLU A 207 -7.67 24.17 26.56
CA GLU A 207 -8.69 23.89 25.54
C GLU A 207 -8.59 24.62 24.19
N ARG A 208 -7.82 23.97 23.31
CA ARG A 208 -7.85 24.16 21.86
C ARG A 208 -9.14 23.55 21.27
N GLY A 209 -10.28 24.17 21.54
CA GLY A 209 -11.57 23.91 20.89
C GLY A 209 -11.81 24.86 19.72
N GLY A 210 -11.25 24.56 18.56
CA GLY A 210 -11.48 25.32 17.32
C GLY A 210 -12.92 25.19 16.83
N ARG A 211 -13.84 25.98 17.41
CA ARG A 211 -15.17 26.21 16.84
C ARG A 211 -15.01 27.14 15.64
N SER A 212 -14.97 26.53 14.45
CA SER A 212 -15.23 27.26 13.22
C SER A 212 -16.65 27.84 13.31
N ALA A 213 -16.72 29.17 13.36
CA ALA A 213 -17.94 29.94 13.26
C ALA A 213 -18.54 29.73 11.85
N GLY A 214 -19.35 28.68 11.70
CA GLY A 214 -20.30 28.55 10.60
C GLY A 214 -21.52 29.36 10.92
N GLY A 215 -21.80 30.38 10.09
CA GLY A 215 -22.83 31.39 10.30
C GLY A 215 -24.18 30.82 10.72
N GLN A 216 -24.73 31.42 11.79
CA GLN A 216 -26.12 31.32 12.17
C GLN A 216 -26.98 31.93 11.06
N SER A 217 -27.54 31.07 10.21
CA SER A 217 -28.76 31.39 9.46
C SER A 217 -29.94 31.08 10.38
N GLY A 218 -30.52 32.12 10.99
CA GLY A 218 -31.79 32.05 11.70
C GLY A 218 -32.97 31.80 10.76
N GLY A 219 -33.03 30.60 10.19
CA GLY A 219 -34.24 30.05 9.57
C GLY A 219 -34.92 29.13 10.58
N GLU A 220 -36.25 29.21 10.68
CA GLU A 220 -37.07 28.29 11.47
C GLU A 220 -36.56 26.85 11.27
N ALA A 221 -36.33 26.13 12.37
CA ALA A 221 -35.84 24.77 12.32
C ALA A 221 -36.88 23.93 11.54
N GLU A 222 -36.53 23.56 10.31
CA GLU A 222 -37.38 22.74 9.47
C GLU A 222 -37.68 21.42 10.19
N ASP A 223 -38.96 21.10 10.35
CA ASP A 223 -39.37 19.81 10.92
C ASP A 223 -39.23 18.71 9.87
N ILE A 224 -38.01 18.17 9.79
CA ILE A 224 -37.66 17.11 8.84
C ILE A 224 -38.50 15.85 9.09
N ASN A 225 -38.88 15.57 10.34
CA ASN A 225 -39.69 14.39 10.66
C ASN A 225 -41.08 14.52 10.05
N GLN A 226 -41.73 15.67 10.23
CA GLN A 226 -43.04 15.94 9.63
C GLN A 226 -42.98 16.00 8.10
N LEU A 227 -41.90 16.53 7.53
CA LEU A 227 -41.68 16.48 6.07
C LEU A 227 -41.63 15.03 5.56
N VAL A 228 -40.89 14.15 6.24
CA VAL A 228 -40.80 12.73 5.88
C VAL A 228 -42.16 12.06 5.99
N ILE A 229 -42.88 12.26 7.09
CA ILE A 229 -44.21 11.66 7.32
C ILE A 229 -45.20 12.12 6.26
N SER A 230 -45.27 13.42 6.00
CA SER A 230 -46.19 14.00 5.00
C SER A 230 -45.87 13.52 3.59
N ALA A 231 -44.60 13.48 3.19
CA ALA A 231 -44.18 12.96 1.90
C ALA A 231 -44.50 11.47 1.74
N VAL A 232 -44.27 10.66 2.77
CA VAL A 232 -44.56 9.22 2.72
C VAL A 232 -46.06 8.97 2.65
N ARG A 233 -46.87 9.57 3.51
CA ARG A 233 -48.34 9.36 3.55
C ARG A 233 -49.03 9.78 2.25
N SER A 234 -48.58 10.87 1.66
CA SER A 234 -49.16 11.39 0.42
C SER A 234 -48.83 10.55 -0.82
N ARG A 235 -47.68 9.84 -0.84
CA ARG A 235 -47.29 8.99 -1.98
C ARG A 235 -47.59 7.50 -1.78
N LEU A 236 -47.62 7.03 -0.53
CA LEU A 236 -47.89 5.65 -0.15
C LEU A 236 -49.11 5.60 0.79
N PRO A 237 -50.34 5.66 0.24
CA PRO A 237 -51.55 5.55 1.05
C PRO A 237 -51.64 4.17 1.72
N GLY A 238 -52.17 4.14 2.94
CA GLY A 238 -52.29 2.93 3.77
C GLY A 238 -51.02 2.55 4.53
N LEU A 239 -50.01 3.43 4.58
CA LEU A 239 -48.83 3.26 5.43
C LEU A 239 -48.90 4.24 6.61
N ASP A 240 -49.17 3.70 7.80
CA ASP A 240 -49.33 4.47 9.03
C ASP A 240 -47.98 4.77 9.69
N ILE A 241 -47.15 5.56 9.01
CA ILE A 241 -45.92 6.09 9.59
C ILE A 241 -46.25 7.17 10.62
N THR A 242 -45.64 7.10 11.80
CA THR A 242 -45.78 8.08 12.89
C THR A 242 -44.42 8.60 13.34
N ASP A 243 -44.40 9.68 14.12
CA ASP A 243 -43.16 10.22 14.71
C ASP A 243 -42.47 9.20 15.63
N ALA A 244 -43.23 8.30 16.27
CA ALA A 244 -42.68 7.26 17.14
C ALA A 244 -41.88 6.19 16.39
N ASP A 245 -42.05 6.08 15.07
CA ASP A 245 -41.29 5.14 14.23
C ASP A 245 -39.93 5.70 13.80
N ILE A 246 -39.76 7.02 13.89
CA ILE A 246 -38.55 7.74 13.48
C ILE A 246 -37.72 8.02 14.74
N ASP A 247 -36.51 7.45 14.78
CA ASP A 247 -35.53 7.76 15.83
C ASP A 247 -34.83 9.09 15.54
N ARG A 248 -34.38 9.27 14.29
CA ARG A 248 -33.67 10.48 13.86
C ARG A 248 -33.78 10.66 12.36
N ALA A 249 -34.11 11.88 11.92
CA ALA A 249 -33.98 12.28 10.53
C ALA A 249 -33.09 13.52 10.42
N HIS A 250 -32.26 13.58 9.38
CA HIS A 250 -31.51 14.80 9.04
C HIS A 250 -31.20 14.87 7.56
N ARG A 251 -30.98 16.09 7.07
CA ARG A 251 -30.58 16.35 5.69
C ARG A 251 -29.13 15.94 5.47
N LEU A 252 -28.88 15.24 4.36
CA LEU A 252 -27.54 14.99 3.87
C LEU A 252 -27.11 16.12 2.95
N PRO A 253 -25.84 16.56 3.02
CA PRO A 253 -25.33 17.57 2.12
C PRO A 253 -25.29 17.07 0.67
N GLY A 254 -25.55 17.97 -0.28
CA GLY A 254 -25.43 17.72 -1.71
C GLY A 254 -26.73 17.89 -2.51
N ALA A 255 -26.65 17.60 -3.80
CA ALA A 255 -27.77 17.72 -4.72
C ALA A 255 -28.85 16.64 -4.47
N ASN A 256 -30.06 16.90 -4.97
CA ASN A 256 -31.24 16.02 -4.94
C ASN A 256 -31.94 15.88 -3.57
N HIS A 257 -31.74 16.85 -2.68
CA HIS A 257 -32.48 17.01 -1.41
C HIS A 257 -32.56 15.70 -0.61
N LYS A 258 -31.40 15.15 -0.26
CA LYS A 258 -31.33 13.85 0.42
C LYS A 258 -31.59 14.01 1.91
N VAL A 259 -32.40 13.12 2.47
CA VAL A 259 -32.68 12.99 3.89
C VAL A 259 -32.37 11.56 4.29
N ILE A 260 -31.57 11.38 5.34
CA ILE A 260 -31.39 10.07 5.96
C ILE A 260 -32.31 9.97 7.17
N VAL A 261 -33.05 8.87 7.23
CA VAL A 261 -34.04 8.57 8.26
C VAL A 261 -33.65 7.27 8.93
N ARG A 262 -33.42 7.30 10.23
CA ARG A 262 -33.21 6.13 11.08
C ARG A 262 -34.54 5.74 11.71
N PHE A 263 -34.94 4.50 11.53
CA PHE A 263 -36.16 3.94 12.11
C PHE A 263 -35.86 3.23 13.43
N VAL A 264 -36.78 3.35 14.39
CA VAL A 264 -36.69 2.68 15.69
C VAL A 264 -36.73 1.15 15.53
N ARG A 265 -37.61 0.65 14.64
CA ARG A 265 -37.78 -0.78 14.37
C ARG A 265 -37.39 -1.12 12.94
N SER A 266 -36.41 -2.02 12.83
CA SER A 266 -35.85 -2.45 11.55
C SER A 266 -35.93 -3.96 11.40
N GLY A 267 -37.09 -4.53 11.74
CA GLY A 267 -37.37 -5.95 11.58
C GLY A 267 -38.48 -6.22 10.57
N PRO A 268 -38.70 -7.49 10.22
CA PRO A 268 -39.77 -7.92 9.32
C PRO A 268 -41.12 -7.33 9.72
N GLY A 269 -41.81 -6.71 8.76
CA GLY A 269 -43.12 -6.07 9.00
C GLY A 269 -43.05 -4.68 9.64
N GLY A 270 -41.86 -4.19 9.99
CA GLY A 270 -41.67 -2.81 10.44
C GLY A 270 -41.87 -1.79 9.32
N VAL A 271 -42.13 -0.54 9.70
CA VAL A 271 -42.37 0.58 8.76
C VAL A 271 -41.25 0.67 7.72
N ARG A 272 -39.98 0.55 8.13
CA ARG A 272 -38.81 0.51 7.25
C ARG A 272 -38.93 -0.53 6.13
N ASP A 273 -39.32 -1.75 6.46
CA ASP A 273 -39.43 -2.85 5.49
C ASP A 273 -40.63 -2.69 4.57
N GLN A 274 -41.72 -2.12 5.08
CA GLN A 274 -42.89 -1.76 4.29
C GLN A 274 -42.55 -0.66 3.27
N LEU A 275 -41.84 0.41 3.67
CA LEU A 275 -41.33 1.43 2.75
C LEU A 275 -40.45 0.79 1.66
N MET A 276 -39.51 -0.07 2.07
CA MET A 276 -38.60 -0.72 1.13
C MET A 276 -39.33 -1.65 0.15
N SER A 277 -40.37 -2.37 0.59
CA SER A 277 -41.14 -3.26 -0.27
C SER A 277 -42.01 -2.49 -1.26
N ARG A 278 -42.64 -1.40 -0.81
CA ARG A 278 -43.54 -0.56 -1.62
C ARG A 278 -42.82 0.49 -2.48
N ARG A 279 -41.50 0.65 -2.37
CA ARG A 279 -40.72 1.63 -3.15
C ARG A 279 -40.90 1.52 -4.67
N LEU A 280 -41.26 0.33 -5.17
CA LEU A 280 -41.50 0.12 -6.60
C LEU A 280 -42.80 0.78 -7.09
N GLU A 281 -43.77 1.04 -6.20
CA GLU A 281 -44.99 1.79 -6.51
C GLU A 281 -44.69 3.26 -6.83
N LEU A 282 -43.56 3.77 -6.33
CA LEU A 282 -43.08 5.12 -6.62
C LEU A 282 -42.40 5.21 -7.98
N LYS A 283 -42.13 4.08 -8.65
CA LYS A 283 -41.43 4.05 -9.93
C LYS A 283 -42.29 4.72 -11.01
N GLY A 284 -41.78 5.80 -11.60
CA GLY A 284 -42.47 6.61 -12.61
C GLY A 284 -42.99 7.94 -12.05
N ARG A 285 -43.04 8.10 -10.73
CA ARG A 285 -43.28 9.39 -10.06
C ARG A 285 -41.92 9.98 -9.70
N ASN A 286 -41.44 10.96 -10.46
CA ASN A 286 -40.07 11.53 -10.36
C ASN A 286 -39.85 12.42 -9.12
N ASP A 287 -40.50 12.12 -8.00
CA ASP A 287 -40.66 13.04 -6.88
C ASP A 287 -40.10 12.49 -5.56
N LEU A 288 -40.18 11.18 -5.33
CA LEU A 288 -39.64 10.53 -4.13
C LEU A 288 -38.93 9.21 -4.48
N PHE A 289 -37.65 9.13 -4.12
CA PHE A 289 -36.80 7.95 -4.28
C PHE A 289 -36.33 7.46 -2.91
N ILE A 290 -36.53 6.17 -2.67
CA ILE A 290 -36.19 5.50 -1.41
C ILE A 290 -35.07 4.49 -1.69
N ASN A 291 -33.94 4.65 -1.00
CA ASN A 291 -32.79 3.74 -1.08
C ASN A 291 -32.34 3.31 0.32
N GLU A 292 -31.65 2.17 0.43
CA GLU A 292 -30.98 1.80 1.67
C GLU A 292 -29.77 2.70 1.91
N SER A 293 -29.47 2.99 3.18
CA SER A 293 -28.18 3.55 3.56
C SER A 293 -27.14 2.44 3.52
N LEU A 294 -26.19 2.52 2.59
CA LEU A 294 -25.13 1.52 2.40
C LEU A 294 -23.79 2.03 2.95
N THR A 295 -22.87 1.11 3.25
CA THR A 295 -21.47 1.46 3.54
C THR A 295 -20.76 2.02 2.33
N ALA A 296 -19.60 2.64 2.54
CA ALA A 296 -18.80 3.17 1.45
C ALA A 296 -18.45 2.05 0.45
N GLN A 297 -18.02 0.90 0.98
CA GLN A 297 -17.69 -0.28 0.17
C GLN A 297 -18.92 -0.82 -0.58
N LYS A 298 -20.05 -1.05 0.10
CA LYS A 298 -21.26 -1.57 -0.56
C LYS A 298 -21.87 -0.56 -1.54
N SER A 299 -21.77 0.74 -1.26
CA SER A 299 -22.17 1.80 -2.19
C SER A 299 -21.33 1.79 -3.46
N GLN A 300 -20.02 1.56 -3.34
CA GLN A 300 -19.12 1.41 -4.46
C GLN A 300 -19.49 0.19 -5.32
N ILE A 301 -19.76 -0.94 -4.66
CA ILE A 301 -20.20 -2.17 -5.32
C ILE A 301 -21.52 -1.95 -6.06
N PHE A 302 -22.50 -1.32 -5.41
CA PHE A 302 -23.80 -1.03 -6.00
C PHE A 302 -23.69 -0.11 -7.23
N ARG A 303 -22.90 0.98 -7.15
CA ARG A 303 -22.64 1.89 -8.29
C ARG A 303 -22.01 1.15 -9.47
N SER A 304 -21.02 0.30 -9.18
CA SER A 304 -20.32 -0.53 -10.19
C SER A 304 -21.26 -1.51 -10.89
N LEU A 305 -22.15 -2.16 -10.14
CA LEU A 305 -23.15 -3.06 -10.70
C LEU A 305 -24.23 -2.31 -11.50
N LEU A 306 -24.65 -1.11 -11.07
CA LEU A 306 -25.58 -0.28 -11.86
C LEU A 306 -25.01 0.06 -13.25
N GLU A 307 -23.71 0.26 -13.35
CA GLU A 307 -23.04 0.46 -14.63
C GLU A 307 -22.98 -0.82 -15.47
N ALA A 308 -22.69 -1.97 -14.84
CA ALA A 308 -22.80 -3.26 -15.52
C ALA A 308 -24.20 -3.51 -16.09
N LYS A 309 -25.24 -3.09 -15.36
CA LYS A 309 -26.64 -3.12 -15.82
C LYS A 309 -26.87 -2.17 -17.00
N LYS A 310 -26.35 -0.94 -16.93
CA LYS A 310 -26.42 0.04 -18.05
C LYS A 310 -25.77 -0.52 -19.31
N ASN A 311 -24.67 -1.24 -19.14
CA ASN A 311 -23.93 -1.93 -20.21
C ASN A 311 -24.56 -3.27 -20.61
N LYS A 312 -25.78 -3.58 -20.13
CA LYS A 312 -26.55 -4.80 -20.42
C LYS A 312 -25.82 -6.12 -20.07
N LYS A 313 -24.81 -6.08 -19.19
CA LYS A 313 -24.11 -7.29 -18.73
C LYS A 313 -24.90 -8.07 -17.68
N ILE A 314 -25.82 -7.40 -16.98
CA ILE A 314 -26.68 -7.98 -15.96
C ILE A 314 -28.10 -7.43 -16.10
N TYR A 315 -29.10 -8.24 -15.71
CA TYR A 315 -30.50 -7.87 -15.79
C TYR A 315 -30.90 -6.84 -14.73
N THR A 316 -30.57 -7.10 -13.46
CA THR A 316 -30.96 -6.20 -12.36
C THR A 316 -30.00 -6.23 -11.19
N VAL A 317 -30.03 -5.15 -10.41
CA VAL A 317 -29.28 -4.94 -9.18
C VAL A 317 -30.26 -4.45 -8.13
N TYR A 318 -30.15 -4.98 -6.92
CA TYR A 318 -30.97 -4.52 -5.79
C TYR A 318 -30.21 -4.72 -4.49
N THR A 319 -30.62 -3.97 -3.48
CA THR A 319 -30.10 -4.13 -2.12
C THR A 319 -31.18 -4.66 -1.20
N ARG A 320 -30.74 -5.39 -0.18
CA ARG A 320 -31.59 -5.91 0.88
C ARG A 320 -30.76 -6.05 2.15
N TRP A 321 -31.18 -5.38 3.21
CA TRP A 321 -30.51 -5.42 4.52
C TRP A 321 -29.05 -4.97 4.46
N GLY A 322 -28.73 -3.99 3.62
CA GLY A 322 -27.35 -3.51 3.46
C GLY A 322 -26.47 -4.40 2.56
N HIS A 323 -26.99 -5.55 2.12
CA HIS A 323 -26.29 -6.41 1.17
C HIS A 323 -26.71 -6.11 -0.26
N VAL A 324 -25.74 -6.24 -1.18
CA VAL A 324 -25.93 -5.96 -2.60
C VAL A 324 -26.05 -7.28 -3.37
N TYR A 325 -27.10 -7.38 -4.18
CA TYR A 325 -27.39 -8.53 -5.02
C TYR A 325 -27.53 -8.10 -6.48
N TYR A 326 -27.16 -9.00 -7.37
CA TYR A 326 -27.46 -8.87 -8.79
C TYR A 326 -28.08 -10.15 -9.34
N LYS A 327 -28.78 -10.02 -10.46
CA LYS A 327 -29.18 -11.14 -11.31
C LYS A 327 -28.61 -10.93 -12.70
N ALA A 328 -27.92 -11.94 -13.22
CA ALA A 328 -27.44 -11.95 -14.60
C ALA A 328 -28.62 -11.95 -15.57
N GLU A 329 -29.62 -12.80 -15.31
CA GLU A 329 -30.79 -13.00 -16.17
C GLU A 329 -32.12 -12.71 -15.43
N LYS A 330 -33.21 -12.52 -16.18
CA LYS A 330 -34.53 -12.16 -15.63
C LYS A 330 -35.07 -13.18 -14.62
N PHE A 331 -34.89 -14.46 -14.91
CA PHE A 331 -35.30 -15.58 -14.05
C PHE A 331 -34.10 -16.30 -13.41
N GLY A 332 -32.92 -15.68 -13.46
CA GLY A 332 -31.71 -16.25 -12.89
C GLY A 332 -31.68 -16.21 -11.36
N THR A 333 -30.72 -16.94 -10.80
CA THR A 333 -30.38 -16.91 -9.38
C THR A 333 -29.82 -15.53 -8.99
N SER A 334 -30.17 -15.08 -7.79
CA SER A 334 -29.60 -13.86 -7.22
C SER A 334 -28.25 -14.16 -6.61
N SER A 335 -27.21 -13.44 -7.05
CA SER A 335 -25.86 -13.57 -6.52
C SER A 335 -25.52 -12.38 -5.64
N ARG A 336 -24.97 -12.67 -4.44
CA ARG A 336 -24.48 -11.67 -3.50
C ARG A 336 -23.04 -11.29 -3.79
N VAL A 337 -22.75 -9.99 -3.74
CA VAL A 337 -21.39 -9.45 -3.89
C VAL A 337 -20.91 -8.90 -2.55
N GLU A 338 -19.82 -9.45 -2.05
CA GLU A 338 -19.31 -9.14 -0.71
C GLU A 338 -18.12 -8.19 -0.74
N SER A 339 -17.27 -8.30 -1.75
CA SER A 339 -16.07 -7.50 -1.91
C SER A 339 -15.99 -6.85 -3.30
N VAL A 340 -15.13 -5.83 -3.40
CA VAL A 340 -14.78 -5.21 -4.69
C VAL A 340 -13.93 -6.17 -5.54
N ASP A 341 -13.14 -7.05 -4.92
CA ASP A 341 -12.33 -8.03 -5.65
C ASP A 341 -13.19 -9.01 -6.44
N LYS A 342 -14.33 -9.42 -5.88
CA LYS A 342 -15.32 -10.24 -6.59
C LYS A 342 -15.88 -9.56 -7.84
N LEU A 343 -15.95 -8.22 -7.87
CA LEU A 343 -16.33 -7.49 -9.09
C LEU A 343 -15.24 -7.57 -10.16
N ARG A 344 -13.97 -7.56 -9.75
CA ARG A 344 -12.82 -7.70 -10.66
C ARG A 344 -12.77 -9.10 -11.27
N GLU A 345 -12.98 -10.13 -10.46
CA GLU A 345 -13.10 -11.52 -10.92
C GLU A 345 -14.22 -11.67 -11.96
N LEU A 346 -15.37 -11.03 -11.73
CA LEU A 346 -16.52 -11.04 -12.63
C LEU A 346 -16.37 -10.09 -13.83
N ARG A 347 -15.22 -9.42 -13.98
CA ARG A 347 -14.93 -8.43 -15.06
C ARG A 347 -15.97 -7.32 -15.19
N PHE A 348 -16.52 -6.89 -14.05
CA PHE A 348 -17.37 -5.71 -13.99
C PHE A 348 -16.52 -4.45 -13.79
N PRO A 349 -16.96 -3.29 -14.34
CA PRO A 349 -16.26 -2.03 -14.13
C PRO A 349 -16.29 -1.68 -12.65
N VAL A 350 -15.13 -1.32 -12.06
CA VAL A 350 -15.02 -0.87 -10.68
C VAL A 350 -14.94 0.65 -10.68
N LYS A 351 -15.98 1.30 -10.18
CA LYS A 351 -15.98 2.76 -10.02
C LYS A 351 -15.45 3.11 -8.63
N GLN A 352 -14.58 4.11 -8.52
CA GLN A 352 -14.17 4.66 -7.22
C GLN A 352 -15.30 5.56 -6.67
#